data_AF-A0A7S3W0S9-F1
#
_entry.id   AF-A0A7S3W0S9-F1
#
_cell.length_a   1.000
_cell.length_b   1.000
_cell.length_c   1.000
_cell.angle_alpha   90.00
_cell.angle_beta   90.00
_cell.angle_gamma   90.00
#
_symmetry.space_group_name_H-M   'P 1'
#
loop_
_entity.id
_entity.type
_entity.pdbx_description
1 polymer ?
#
loop_
_entity_poly.entity_id
_entity_poly.type
_entity_poly.pdbx_seq_one_letter_code
_entity_poly.pdbx_strand_id
1 'polypeptide(L)'
;DPKSTAMARDLDGIIMVRFCNLGLKYCMCGSFVACILIPVYASGDGNAEGFNRYNISNLAMTGYTLNRWVPVFAAYALVACFLHFVHGEWKDYVVLREAHFK
;
A
#
# COMPACT_ATOMS: atom_id res chain seq x y z
N ASP A 1 24.79 30.83 -5.25
CA ASP A 1 25.98 29.99 -5.09
C ASP A 1 25.78 28.67 -5.84
N PRO A 2 26.51 28.38 -6.92
CA PRO A 2 26.27 27.20 -7.77
C PRO A 2 26.43 25.86 -7.04
N LYS A 3 27.06 25.85 -5.86
CA LYS A 3 27.17 24.68 -4.98
C LYS A 3 25.87 24.37 -4.23
N SER A 4 25.04 25.38 -3.95
CA SER A 4 23.75 25.22 -3.25
C SER A 4 22.69 24.58 -4.16
N THR A 5 22.67 24.92 -5.45
CA THR A 5 21.73 24.35 -6.41
C THR A 5 22.05 22.91 -6.80
N ALA A 6 23.32 22.50 -6.79
CA ALA A 6 23.73 21.11 -7.03
C ALA A 6 23.29 20.19 -5.87
N MET A 7 23.51 20.63 -4.63
CA MET A 7 23.15 19.87 -3.43
C MET A 7 21.63 19.69 -3.27
N ALA A 8 20.84 20.71 -3.64
CA ALA A 8 19.38 20.62 -3.69
C ALA A 8 18.89 19.61 -4.75
N ARG A 9 19.57 19.54 -5.90
CA ARG A 9 19.26 18.59 -6.98
C ARG A 9 19.49 17.14 -6.58
N ASP A 10 20.54 16.88 -5.80
CA ASP A 10 20.83 15.55 -5.27
C ASP A 10 19.79 15.13 -4.20
N LEU A 11 19.31 16.07 -3.39
CA LEU A 11 18.30 15.81 -2.36
C LEU A 11 16.96 15.37 -2.96
N ASP A 12 16.46 16.08 -3.98
CA ASP A 12 15.20 15.75 -4.65
C ASP A 12 15.26 14.35 -5.29
N GLY A 13 16.39 13.99 -5.90
CA GLY A 13 16.62 12.66 -6.45
C GLY A 13 16.57 11.56 -5.38
N ILE A 14 17.22 11.79 -4.24
CA ILE A 14 17.20 10.85 -3.10
C ILE A 14 15.78 10.67 -2.57
N ILE A 15 15.01 11.76 -2.41
CA ILE A 15 13.61 11.69 -1.94
C ILE A 15 12.74 10.87 -2.90
N MET A 16 12.91 11.08 -4.22
CA MET A 16 12.17 10.32 -5.24
C MET A 16 12.47 8.81 -5.16
N VAL A 17 13.74 8.42 -5.02
CA VAL A 17 14.13 7.00 -4.88
C VAL A 17 13.51 6.39 -3.62
N ARG A 18 13.52 7.13 -2.51
CA ARG A 18 12.90 6.66 -1.26
C ARG A 18 11.39 6.50 -1.39
N PHE A 19 10.71 7.41 -2.09
CA PHE A 19 9.28 7.28 -2.40
C PHE A 19 8.98 6.03 -3.25
N CYS A 20 9.79 5.74 -4.27
CA CYS A 20 9.66 4.49 -5.04
C CYS A 20 9.85 3.25 -4.16
N ASN A 21 10.81 3.27 -3.24
CA ASN A 21 11.04 2.16 -2.30
C ASN A 21 9.88 1.98 -1.30
N LEU A 22 9.28 3.08 -0.86
CA LEU A 22 8.04 3.07 -0.06
C LEU A 22 6.90 2.39 -0.82
N GLY A 23 6.71 2.76 -2.08
CA GLY A 23 5.74 2.14 -2.99
C GLY A 23 5.98 0.64 -3.15
N LEU A 24 7.24 0.22 -3.33
CA LEU A 24 7.60 -1.19 -3.44
C LEU A 24 7.26 -1.99 -2.16
N LYS A 25 7.58 -1.46 -0.98
CA LYS A 25 7.22 -2.09 0.32
C LYS A 25 5.70 -2.22 0.48
N TYR A 26 4.95 -1.18 0.11
CA TYR A 26 3.49 -1.20 0.17
C TYR A 26 2.91 -2.22 -0.83
N CYS A 27 3.41 -2.25 -2.07
CA CYS A 27 3.01 -3.24 -3.07
C CYS A 27 3.29 -4.67 -2.62
N MET A 28 4.43 -4.95 -1.98
CA MET A 28 4.72 -6.28 -1.42
C MET A 28 3.70 -6.70 -0.36
N CYS A 29 3.33 -5.78 0.54
CA CYS A 29 2.28 -6.02 1.53
C CYS A 29 0.93 -6.26 0.85
N GLY A 30 0.59 -5.44 -0.15
CA GLY A 30 -0.59 -5.62 -1.00
C GLY A 30 -0.64 -6.97 -1.70
N SER A 31 0.48 -7.44 -2.26
CA SER A 31 0.59 -8.76 -2.89
C SER A 31 0.39 -9.89 -1.89
N PHE A 32 0.98 -9.79 -0.70
CA PHE A 32 0.77 -10.79 0.37
C PHE A 32 -0.70 -10.87 0.78
N VAL A 33 -1.34 -9.71 0.98
CA VAL A 33 -2.78 -9.63 1.28
C VAL A 33 -3.60 -10.20 0.11
N ALA A 34 -3.25 -9.90 -1.14
CA ALA A 34 -3.93 -10.45 -2.31
C ALA A 34 -3.87 -11.98 -2.37
N CYS A 35 -2.75 -12.61 -1.99
CA CYS A 35 -2.66 -14.08 -1.89
C CYS A 35 -3.68 -14.68 -0.91
N ILE A 36 -4.10 -13.93 0.10
CA ILE A 36 -5.14 -14.35 1.06
C ILE A 36 -6.54 -14.08 0.50
N LEU A 37 -6.77 -12.96 -0.18
CA LEU A 37 -8.10 -12.62 -0.69
C LEU A 37 -8.50 -13.45 -1.92
N ILE A 38 -7.55 -13.81 -2.79
CA ILE A 38 -7.84 -14.62 -3.99
C ILE A 38 -8.59 -15.92 -3.65
N PRO A 39 -8.14 -16.77 -2.71
CA PRO A 39 -8.88 -17.99 -2.35
C PRO A 39 -10.23 -17.66 -1.70
N VAL A 40 -10.32 -16.60 -0.89
CA VAL A 40 -11.58 -16.16 -0.25
C VAL A 40 -12.62 -15.77 -1.29
N TYR A 41 -12.22 -15.04 -2.33
CA TYR A 41 -13.09 -14.68 -3.45
C TYR A 41 -13.42 -15.89 -4.32
N ALA A 42 -12.45 -16.78 -4.58
CA ALA A 42 -12.66 -17.97 -5.40
C ALA A 42 -13.63 -18.98 -4.77
N SER A 43 -13.71 -19.01 -3.43
CA SER A 43 -14.69 -19.79 -2.66
C SER A 43 -16.05 -19.10 -2.46
N GLY A 44 -16.27 -17.93 -3.09
CA GLY A 44 -17.54 -17.21 -2.99
C GLY A 44 -18.63 -17.82 -3.88
N ASP A 45 -19.85 -17.88 -3.35
CA ASP A 45 -21.03 -18.44 -4.03
C ASP A 45 -21.76 -17.44 -4.97
N GLY A 46 -21.05 -16.40 -5.44
CA GLY A 46 -21.63 -15.31 -6.25
C GLY A 46 -21.81 -15.62 -7.74
N ASN A 47 -21.45 -16.82 -8.20
CA ASN A 47 -21.55 -17.26 -9.61
C ASN A 47 -20.93 -16.27 -10.63
N ALA A 48 -19.91 -15.50 -10.25
CA ALA A 48 -19.23 -14.58 -11.16
C ALA A 48 -18.26 -15.32 -12.08
N GLU A 49 -18.25 -14.95 -13.37
CA GLU A 49 -17.39 -15.57 -14.38
C GLU A 49 -16.14 -14.72 -14.70
N GLY A 50 -15.11 -15.37 -15.26
CA GLY A 50 -13.87 -14.71 -15.69
C GLY A 50 -13.09 -14.07 -14.54
N PHE A 51 -12.53 -12.87 -14.79
CA PHE A 51 -11.76 -12.13 -13.77
C PHE A 51 -12.59 -11.67 -12.57
N ASN A 52 -13.91 -11.57 -12.72
CA ASN A 52 -14.80 -11.15 -11.64
C ASN A 52 -14.87 -12.19 -10.51
N ARG A 53 -14.51 -13.45 -10.78
CA ARG A 53 -14.39 -14.50 -9.77
C ARG A 53 -13.36 -14.17 -8.67
N TYR A 54 -12.35 -13.36 -8.97
CA TYR A 54 -11.25 -13.03 -8.06
C TYR A 54 -11.40 -11.67 -7.39
N ASN A 55 -12.59 -11.10 -7.40
CA ASN A 55 -12.86 -9.82 -6.75
C ASN A 55 -14.13 -9.91 -5.88
N ILE A 56 -14.48 -8.80 -5.24
CA ILE A 56 -15.60 -8.73 -4.30
C ILE A 56 -16.97 -9.03 -4.94
N SER A 57 -17.10 -8.95 -6.26
CA SER A 57 -18.35 -9.24 -6.96
C SER A 57 -18.76 -10.72 -6.92
N ASN A 58 -17.82 -11.63 -6.64
CA ASN A 58 -18.11 -13.06 -6.48
C ASN A 58 -18.60 -13.45 -5.07
N LEU A 59 -18.69 -12.51 -4.13
CA LEU A 59 -19.23 -12.77 -2.80
C LEU A 59 -20.76 -12.61 -2.79
N ALA A 60 -21.47 -13.66 -2.38
CA ALA A 60 -22.91 -13.62 -2.19
C ALA A 60 -23.29 -12.57 -1.13
N MET A 61 -24.26 -11.70 -1.44
CA MET A 61 -24.72 -10.65 -0.53
C MET A 61 -25.76 -11.13 0.50
N THR A 62 -26.32 -12.32 0.30
CA THR A 62 -27.36 -12.94 1.12
C THR A 62 -26.74 -13.84 2.19
N GLY A 63 -26.94 -13.49 3.46
CA GLY A 63 -26.46 -14.26 4.63
C GLY A 63 -25.27 -13.65 5.37
N TYR A 64 -25.12 -14.00 6.65
CA TYR A 64 -24.01 -13.60 7.50
C TYR A 64 -22.84 -14.57 7.33
N THR A 65 -22.07 -14.43 6.26
CA THR A 65 -20.85 -15.23 6.03
C THR A 65 -19.60 -14.45 6.42
N LEU A 66 -18.70 -15.10 7.16
CA LEU A 66 -17.43 -14.55 7.64
C LEU A 66 -16.54 -14.03 6.50
N ASN A 67 -16.64 -14.66 5.33
CA ASN A 67 -15.89 -14.32 4.12
C ASN A 67 -16.12 -12.88 3.63
N ARG A 68 -17.26 -12.27 4.00
CA ARG A 68 -17.60 -10.89 3.60
C ARG A 68 -16.82 -9.82 4.36
N TRP A 69 -16.39 -10.14 5.58
CA TRP A 69 -15.62 -9.20 6.42
C TRP A 69 -14.12 -9.27 6.13
N VAL A 70 -13.63 -10.36 5.55
CA VAL A 70 -12.20 -10.53 5.23
C VAL A 70 -11.67 -9.40 4.33
N PRO A 71 -12.34 -8.99 3.23
CA PRO A 71 -11.93 -7.83 2.44
C PRO A 71 -11.90 -6.52 3.23
N VAL A 72 -12.85 -6.33 4.15
CA VAL A 72 -12.95 -5.13 4.99
C VAL A 72 -11.75 -5.08 5.95
N PHE A 73 -11.46 -6.17 6.65
CA PHE A 73 -10.29 -6.28 7.52
C PHE A 73 -8.99 -6.09 6.75
N ALA A 74 -8.88 -6.68 5.55
CA ALA A 74 -7.72 -6.51 4.68
C ALA A 74 -7.52 -5.04 4.25
N ALA A 75 -8.59 -4.32 3.93
CA ALA A 75 -8.51 -2.90 3.59
C ALA A 75 -7.98 -2.07 4.78
N TYR A 76 -8.52 -2.27 5.99
CA TYR A 76 -8.02 -1.59 7.19
C TYR A 76 -6.57 -1.96 7.52
N ALA A 77 -6.19 -3.23 7.33
CA ALA A 77 -4.82 -3.68 7.52
C ALA A 77 -3.86 -2.99 6.54
N LEU A 78 -4.22 -2.90 5.26
CA LEU A 78 -3.41 -2.18 4.26
C LEU A 78 -3.31 -0.70 4.57
N VAL A 79 -4.39 -0.06 4.99
CA VAL A 79 -4.37 1.35 5.43
C VAL A 79 -3.42 1.53 6.62
N ALA A 80 -3.48 0.64 7.62
CA ALA A 80 -2.58 0.68 8.76
C ALA A 80 -1.11 0.48 8.35
N CYS A 81 -0.83 -0.45 7.44
CA CYS A 81 0.52 -0.65 6.88
C CYS A 81 1.00 0.59 6.11
N PHE A 82 0.14 1.22 5.30
CA PHE A 82 0.46 2.45 4.59
C PHE A 82 0.80 3.58 5.56
N LEU A 83 -0.04 3.80 6.57
CA LEU A 83 0.20 4.82 7.60
C LEU A 83 1.50 4.54 8.36
N HIS A 84 1.81 3.29 8.68
CA HIS A 84 3.05 2.91 9.33
C HIS A 84 4.28 3.27 8.47
N PHE A 85 4.26 2.91 7.19
CA PHE A 85 5.36 3.19 6.27
C PHE A 85 5.53 4.70 6.02
N VAL A 86 4.43 5.41 5.76
CA VAL A 86 4.45 6.86 5.54
C VAL A 86 4.93 7.61 6.79
N HIS A 87 4.47 7.21 7.98
CA HIS A 87 4.89 7.87 9.22
C HIS A 87 6.38 7.65 9.52
N GLY A 88 6.92 6.46 9.22
CA GLY A 88 8.37 6.22 9.30
C GLY A 88 9.14 7.11 8.33
N GLU A 89 8.71 7.14 7.08
CA GLU A 89 9.36 7.93 6.02
C GLU A 89 9.29 9.44 6.28
N TRP A 90 8.18 9.91 6.83
CA TRP A 90 7.99 11.32 7.20
C TRP A 90 9.02 11.78 8.25
N LYS A 91 9.30 10.95 9.26
CA LYS A 91 10.31 11.29 10.27
C LYS A 91 11.68 11.46 9.66
N ASP A 92 12.07 10.54 8.78
CA ASP A 92 13.36 10.61 8.10
C ASP A 92 13.44 11.83 7.17
N TYR A 93 12.35 12.16 6.47
CA TYR A 93 12.26 13.34 5.62
C TYR A 93 12.46 14.63 6.41
N VAL A 94 11.83 14.76 7.58
CA VAL A 94 11.99 15.94 8.45
C VAL A 94 13.45 16.11 8.87
N VAL A 95 14.15 15.03 9.25
CA VAL A 95 15.57 15.07 9.61
C VAL A 95 16.45 15.51 8.43
N LEU A 96 16.20 14.95 7.23
CA LEU A 96 16.90 15.34 6.00
C LEU A 96 16.68 16.82 5.65
N ARG A 97 15.45 17.30 5.82
CA ARG A 97 15.08 18.69 5.57
C ARG A 97 15.75 19.63 6.57
N GLU A 98 15.74 19.31 7.85
CA GLU A 98 16.43 20.10 8.88
C GLU A 98 17.94 20.19 8.62
N ALA A 99 18.56 19.11 8.14
CA ALA A 99 19.96 19.10 7.76
C ALA A 99 20.27 19.93 6.50
N HIS A 100 19.30 20.12 5.61
CA HIS A 100 19.46 20.94 4.39
C HIS A 100 19.32 22.45 4.66
N PHE A 101 18.53 22.84 5.66
CA PHE A 101 18.30 24.25 6.02
C PHE A 101 19.21 24.77 7.15
N LYS A 102 19.99 23.90 7.80
CA LYS A 102 21.08 24.27 8.71
C LYS A 102 22.36 24.54 7.93
#